data_AF-A0A0K8UTY9-F1
#
_entry.id   AF-A0A0K8UTY9-F1
#
_cell.length_a   1.000
_cell.length_b   1.000
_cell.length_c   1.000
_cell.angle_alpha   90.00
_cell.angle_beta   90.00
_cell.angle_gamma   90.00
#
_symmetry.space_group_name_H-M   'P 1'
#
loop_
_entity.id
_entity.type
_entity.pdbx_description
1 polymer ?
#
loop_
_entity_poly.entity_id
_entity_poly.type
_entity_poly.pdbx_seq_one_letter_code
_entity_poly.pdbx_strand_id
1 'polypeptide(L)'
;MIGDHLQLKPYTSNYGNSLTSQLNISLFERLFVSNLKGYTLNVQYRMRPCIADLIHPTFYTDLKNDYSVNNYPVIRNMDKNLYFYTHFWNEECSFFNLYEVMKILELAKFLIEKASYTANDIVILSPYAKQVECLKSEAPKYFESTNLNISTVDSFQGLEANIVLLSLVRSNNKEQIGFLKEKNRICVALSRAKQGLYIIGNLPLLAGCSESWRSIEQILKSQDAIGNAFPFSNKE
;
A
#
# COMPACT_ATOMS: atom_id res chain seq x y z
N MET A 1 -5.18 5.98 -26.65
CA MET A 1 -5.26 6.35 -25.21
C MET A 1 -4.44 5.34 -24.42
N ILE A 2 -3.76 5.79 -23.38
CA ILE A 2 -3.02 4.93 -22.44
C ILE A 2 -3.72 5.06 -21.09
N GLY A 3 -3.89 3.95 -20.37
CA GLY A 3 -4.54 3.94 -19.07
C GLY A 3 -4.60 2.54 -18.48
N ASP A 4 -5.00 2.48 -17.21
CA ASP A 4 -5.20 1.24 -16.46
C ASP A 4 -6.51 1.34 -15.68
N HIS A 5 -7.52 0.62 -16.14
CA HIS A 5 -8.88 0.64 -15.56
C HIS A 5 -8.96 -0.09 -14.21
N LEU A 6 -7.91 -0.82 -13.82
CA LEU A 6 -7.79 -1.51 -12.53
C LEU A 6 -7.14 -0.62 -11.45
N GLN A 7 -6.65 0.57 -11.82
CA GLN A 7 -6.19 1.62 -10.89
C GLN A 7 -7.28 2.68 -10.64
N LEU A 8 -6.97 3.80 -9.97
CA LEU A 8 -7.98 4.77 -9.50
C LEU A 8 -8.95 5.21 -10.60
N LYS A 9 -10.24 5.19 -10.27
CA LYS A 9 -11.32 5.71 -11.11
C LYS A 9 -11.53 7.20 -10.86
N PRO A 10 -12.11 7.93 -11.82
CA PRO A 10 -12.59 9.29 -11.57
C PRO A 10 -13.50 9.32 -10.34
N TYR A 11 -13.30 10.31 -9.46
CA TYR A 11 -14.13 10.48 -8.28
C TYR A 11 -15.37 11.30 -8.59
N THR A 12 -16.56 10.80 -8.27
CA THR A 12 -17.80 11.58 -8.25
C THR A 12 -18.31 11.76 -6.82
N SER A 13 -18.61 13.00 -6.43
CA SER A 13 -19.11 13.35 -5.09
C SER A 13 -20.51 12.81 -4.77
N ASN A 14 -21.33 12.51 -5.79
CA ASN A 14 -22.73 12.12 -5.61
C ASN A 14 -22.93 10.62 -5.84
N TYR A 15 -22.62 9.81 -4.83
CA TYR A 15 -23.06 8.41 -4.77
C TYR A 15 -24.58 8.36 -4.61
N GLY A 16 -25.30 7.86 -5.63
CA GLY A 16 -26.75 7.61 -5.53
C GLY A 16 -27.57 8.01 -6.75
N ASN A 17 -27.05 8.85 -7.65
CA ASN A 17 -27.71 9.17 -8.92
C ASN A 17 -27.21 8.23 -10.04
N SER A 18 -28.10 7.58 -10.79
CA SER A 18 -27.68 6.62 -11.82
C SER A 18 -26.81 7.28 -12.90
N LEU A 19 -27.06 8.54 -13.24
CA LEU A 19 -26.21 9.32 -14.14
C LEU A 19 -24.80 9.58 -13.57
N THR A 20 -24.66 9.84 -12.27
CA THR A 20 -23.33 10.11 -11.67
C THR A 20 -22.51 8.84 -11.55
N SER A 21 -23.15 7.68 -11.36
CA SER A 21 -22.46 6.39 -11.38
C SER A 21 -21.79 6.09 -12.74
N GLN A 22 -22.37 6.58 -13.85
CA GLN A 22 -21.80 6.44 -15.20
C GLN A 22 -20.62 7.39 -15.47
N LEU A 23 -20.48 8.46 -14.68
CA LEU A 23 -19.33 9.39 -14.77
C LEU A 23 -18.06 8.81 -14.14
N ASN A 24 -18.18 7.77 -13.30
CA ASN A 24 -17.04 7.04 -12.74
C ASN A 24 -16.39 6.06 -13.74
N ILE A 25 -16.99 5.89 -14.93
CA ILE A 25 -16.46 5.04 -15.98
C ILE A 25 -15.72 5.93 -16.98
N SER A 26 -14.39 5.82 -16.97
CA SER A 26 -13.54 6.58 -17.89
C SER A 26 -13.83 6.21 -19.35
N LEU A 27 -13.53 7.13 -20.29
CA LEU A 27 -13.61 6.81 -21.71
C LEU A 27 -12.74 5.59 -22.05
N PHE A 28 -11.59 5.42 -21.40
CA PHE A 28 -10.72 4.25 -21.57
C PHE A 28 -11.45 2.95 -21.22
N GLU A 29 -12.08 2.91 -20.04
CA GLU A 29 -12.85 1.77 -19.57
C GLU A 29 -14.03 1.46 -20.49
N ARG A 30 -14.73 2.49 -21.00
CA ARG A 30 -15.82 2.32 -21.98
C ARG A 30 -15.32 1.70 -23.30
N LEU A 31 -14.17 2.14 -23.80
CA LEU A 31 -13.58 1.62 -25.04
C LEU A 31 -13.07 0.18 -24.85
N PHE A 32 -12.50 -0.11 -23.68
CA PHE A 32 -12.05 -1.46 -23.32
C PHE A 32 -13.21 -2.45 -23.22
N VAL A 33 -14.30 -2.08 -22.54
CA VAL A 33 -15.53 -2.90 -22.45
C VAL A 33 -16.19 -3.08 -23.82
N SER A 34 -16.11 -2.07 -24.69
CA SER A 34 -16.60 -2.15 -26.08
C SER A 34 -15.75 -3.04 -26.99
N ASN A 35 -14.75 -3.75 -26.45
CA ASN A 35 -13.90 -4.71 -27.13
C ASN A 35 -13.13 -4.12 -28.33
N LEU A 36 -12.85 -2.82 -28.29
CA LEU A 36 -11.91 -2.20 -29.22
C LEU A 36 -10.53 -2.83 -29.01
N LYS A 37 -9.85 -3.21 -30.10
CA LYS A 37 -8.52 -3.83 -30.04
C LYS A 37 -7.55 -2.95 -29.24
N GLY A 38 -7.26 -3.38 -28.02
CA GLY A 38 -6.23 -2.84 -27.16
C GLY A 38 -5.07 -3.83 -27.02
N TYR A 39 -3.89 -3.31 -26.72
CA TYR A 39 -2.74 -4.11 -26.33
C TYR A 39 -2.48 -3.91 -24.84
N THR A 40 -2.32 -5.00 -24.10
CA THR A 40 -1.98 -4.96 -22.68
C THR A 40 -0.49 -5.24 -22.51
N LEU A 41 0.22 -4.32 -21.87
CA LEU A 41 1.60 -4.56 -21.44
C LEU A 41 1.56 -5.42 -20.18
N ASN A 42 2.05 -6.65 -20.28
CA ASN A 42 1.93 -7.64 -19.22
C ASN A 42 3.24 -7.93 -18.47
N VAL A 43 4.34 -7.26 -18.83
CA VAL A 43 5.64 -7.35 -18.12
C VAL A 43 5.85 -6.12 -17.23
N GLN A 44 6.15 -6.34 -15.96
CA GLN A 44 6.42 -5.29 -14.97
C GLN A 44 7.91 -5.21 -14.61
N TYR A 45 8.40 -3.98 -14.43
CA TYR A 45 9.82 -3.65 -14.19
C TYR A 45 10.03 -2.89 -12.86
N ARG A 46 9.01 -2.83 -12.00
CA ARG A 46 9.00 -1.99 -10.80
C ARG A 46 9.24 -2.80 -9.53
N MET A 47 8.35 -3.74 -9.26
CA MET A 47 8.21 -4.39 -7.95
C MET A 47 9.08 -5.64 -7.89
N ARG A 48 9.74 -5.87 -6.76
CA ARG A 48 10.30 -7.18 -6.43
C ARG A 48 9.20 -8.27 -6.51
N PRO A 49 9.49 -9.51 -6.94
CA PRO A 49 8.47 -10.55 -7.11
C PRO A 49 7.56 -10.76 -5.90
N CYS A 50 8.11 -10.81 -4.67
CA CYS A 50 7.29 -11.00 -3.46
C CYS A 50 6.21 -9.92 -3.29
N ILE A 51 6.47 -8.68 -3.71
CA ILE A 51 5.50 -7.57 -3.70
C ILE A 51 4.53 -7.71 -4.87
N ALA A 52 5.02 -8.06 -6.06
CA ALA A 52 4.19 -8.27 -7.24
C ALA A 52 3.17 -9.40 -7.04
N ASP A 53 3.50 -10.42 -6.25
CA ASP A 53 2.61 -11.53 -5.89
C ASP A 53 1.41 -11.08 -5.06
N LEU A 54 1.44 -9.92 -4.39
CA LEU A 54 0.24 -9.35 -3.76
C LEU A 54 -0.75 -8.81 -4.79
N ILE A 55 -0.22 -8.38 -5.93
CA ILE A 55 -0.98 -7.77 -7.03
C ILE A 55 -1.50 -8.83 -8.00
N HIS A 56 -0.70 -9.87 -8.26
CA HIS A 56 -1.04 -11.01 -9.10
C HIS A 56 -1.17 -12.28 -8.25
N PRO A 57 -2.28 -13.04 -8.30
CA PRO A 57 -3.39 -12.97 -9.27
C PRO A 57 -4.58 -12.12 -8.83
N THR A 58 -4.52 -11.45 -7.66
CA THR A 58 -5.67 -10.78 -7.04
C THR A 58 -6.30 -9.68 -7.90
N PHE A 59 -5.49 -8.90 -8.62
CA PHE A 59 -5.95 -7.78 -9.46
C PHE A 59 -5.65 -7.99 -10.94
N TYR A 60 -4.51 -8.60 -11.28
CA TYR A 60 -4.12 -8.88 -12.67
C TYR A 60 -3.81 -10.36 -12.81
N THR A 61 -4.27 -11.00 -13.88
CA THR A 61 -4.14 -12.45 -14.11
C THR A 61 -2.94 -12.88 -14.95
N ASP A 62 -2.30 -11.96 -15.69
CA ASP A 62 -1.20 -12.30 -16.61
C ASP A 62 0.03 -11.37 -16.39
N LEU A 63 0.21 -10.83 -15.19
CA LEU A 63 1.33 -9.95 -14.87
C LEU A 63 2.61 -10.77 -14.65
N LYS A 64 3.65 -10.48 -15.45
CA LYS A 64 4.95 -11.16 -15.43
C LYS A 64 6.03 -10.22 -14.94
N ASN A 65 6.99 -10.77 -14.19
CA ASN A 65 8.12 -10.02 -13.69
C ASN A 65 9.26 -10.04 -14.70
N ASP A 66 9.83 -8.87 -15.03
CA ASP A 66 11.08 -8.80 -15.76
C ASP A 66 12.26 -9.29 -14.89
N TYR A 67 13.33 -9.79 -15.50
CA TYR A 67 14.50 -10.28 -14.74
C TYR A 67 15.17 -9.16 -13.91
N SER A 68 15.10 -7.90 -14.36
CA SER A 68 15.70 -6.76 -13.67
C SER A 68 15.24 -6.60 -12.21
N VAL A 69 13.98 -6.94 -11.90
CA VAL A 69 13.44 -6.77 -10.53
C VAL A 69 13.97 -7.80 -9.53
N ASN A 70 14.62 -8.86 -10.00
CA ASN A 70 15.29 -9.84 -9.13
C ASN A 70 16.61 -9.29 -8.57
N ASN A 71 17.22 -8.33 -9.27
CA ASN A 71 18.54 -7.79 -8.93
C ASN A 71 18.50 -6.66 -7.90
N TYR A 72 17.32 -6.30 -7.39
CA TYR A 72 17.23 -5.29 -6.34
C TYR A 72 18.02 -5.74 -5.09
N PRO A 73 18.63 -4.80 -4.33
CA PRO A 73 19.24 -5.13 -3.05
C PRO A 73 18.18 -5.53 -2.01
N VAL A 74 18.56 -6.43 -1.11
CA VAL A 74 17.74 -6.72 0.08
C VAL A 74 17.65 -5.46 0.96
N ILE A 75 16.55 -5.33 1.72
CA ILE A 75 16.45 -4.19 2.64
C ILE A 75 17.40 -4.42 3.81
N ARG A 76 18.32 -3.48 4.03
CA ARG A 76 19.34 -3.59 5.08
C ARG A 76 18.66 -3.67 6.45
N ASN A 77 19.19 -4.53 7.32
CA ASN A 77 18.75 -4.75 8.69
C ASN A 77 17.28 -5.19 8.83
N MET A 78 16.70 -5.76 7.77
CA MET A 78 15.35 -6.35 7.76
C MET A 78 15.43 -7.78 7.25
N ASP A 79 14.76 -8.72 7.92
CA ASP A 79 14.80 -10.14 7.53
C ASP A 79 13.95 -10.45 6.30
N LYS A 80 13.00 -9.55 5.95
CA LYS A 80 12.09 -9.71 4.81
C LYS A 80 11.92 -8.37 4.08
N ASN A 81 11.85 -8.44 2.74
CA ASN A 81 11.55 -7.27 1.89
C ASN A 81 10.05 -6.92 1.83
N LEU A 82 9.18 -7.87 2.18
CA LEU A 82 7.74 -7.67 2.29
C LEU A 82 7.31 -8.16 3.68
N TYR A 83 6.58 -7.33 4.41
CA TYR A 83 6.04 -7.76 5.70
C TYR A 83 4.77 -7.00 6.10
N PHE A 84 3.84 -7.73 6.70
CA PHE A 84 2.61 -7.21 7.27
C PHE A 84 2.64 -7.35 8.80
N TYR A 85 2.75 -6.22 9.48
CA TYR A 85 2.55 -6.13 10.91
C TYR A 85 1.04 -6.02 11.21
N THR A 86 0.46 -7.13 11.69
CA THR A 86 -0.92 -7.13 12.18
C THR A 86 -1.03 -6.70 13.64
N HIS A 87 -2.03 -5.87 13.95
CA HIS A 87 -2.39 -5.47 15.32
C HIS A 87 -3.91 -5.32 15.50
N PHE A 88 -4.33 -5.13 16.77
CA PHE A 88 -5.75 -5.04 17.15
C PHE A 88 -6.13 -3.72 17.86
N TRP A 89 -5.21 -2.76 17.94
CA TRP A 89 -5.47 -1.44 18.50
C TRP A 89 -6.49 -0.67 17.66
N ASN A 90 -7.54 -0.17 18.32
CA ASN A 90 -8.65 0.50 17.65
C ASN A 90 -8.26 1.87 17.09
N GLU A 91 -8.91 2.25 16.00
CA GLU A 91 -8.84 3.58 15.40
C GLU A 91 -9.57 4.64 16.23
N GLU A 92 -9.06 5.87 16.22
CA GLU A 92 -9.66 7.02 16.89
C GLU A 92 -10.55 7.80 15.93
N CYS A 93 -11.77 8.09 16.39
CA CYS A 93 -12.79 8.84 15.65
C CYS A 93 -13.03 8.36 14.21
N SER A 94 -12.66 7.12 13.86
CA SER A 94 -12.73 6.55 12.51
C SER A 94 -11.81 7.17 11.45
N PHE A 95 -10.78 7.94 11.83
CA PHE A 95 -9.96 8.68 10.86
C PHE A 95 -8.44 8.49 10.97
N PHE A 96 -7.93 8.06 12.12
CA PHE A 96 -6.50 7.85 12.35
C PHE A 96 -6.27 6.80 13.44
N ASN A 97 -5.06 6.27 13.51
CA ASN A 97 -4.65 5.25 14.47
C ASN A 97 -3.26 5.63 15.00
N LEU A 98 -3.20 6.16 16.23
CA LEU A 98 -1.94 6.59 16.86
C LEU A 98 -0.94 5.47 17.02
N TYR A 99 -1.41 4.24 17.29
CA TYR A 99 -0.53 3.09 17.40
C TYR A 99 0.23 2.85 16.10
N GLU A 100 -0.47 2.89 14.97
CA GLU A 100 0.16 2.76 13.65
C GLU A 100 1.13 3.89 13.36
N VAL A 101 0.77 5.13 13.72
CA VAL A 101 1.64 6.30 13.56
C VAL A 101 2.97 6.08 14.27
N MET A 102 2.92 5.73 15.56
CA MET A 102 4.13 5.49 16.36
C MET A 102 4.99 4.39 15.76
N LYS A 103 4.39 3.24 15.41
CA LYS A 103 5.15 2.10 14.87
C LYS A 103 5.75 2.36 13.50
N ILE A 104 5.07 3.09 12.62
CA ILE A 104 5.65 3.50 11.34
C ILE A 104 6.82 4.46 11.54
N LEU A 105 6.70 5.45 12.44
CA LEU A 105 7.77 6.41 12.68
C LEU A 105 8.98 5.73 13.35
N GLU A 106 8.76 4.79 14.27
CA GLU A 106 9.81 3.93 14.81
C GLU A 106 10.54 3.14 13.70
N LEU A 107 9.80 2.52 12.78
CA LEU A 107 10.38 1.79 11.64
C LEU A 107 11.14 2.73 10.70
N ALA A 108 10.58 3.88 10.35
CA ALA A 108 11.24 4.88 9.51
C ALA A 108 12.57 5.34 10.15
N LYS A 109 12.56 5.58 11.47
CA LYS A 109 13.73 5.99 12.23
C LYS A 109 14.79 4.90 12.21
N PHE A 110 14.40 3.65 12.45
CA PHE A 110 15.30 2.50 12.34
C PHE A 110 15.94 2.40 10.96
N LEU A 111 15.16 2.52 9.88
CA LEU A 111 15.68 2.42 8.52
C LEU A 111 16.69 3.54 8.19
N ILE A 112 16.46 4.74 8.70
CA ILE A 112 17.36 5.87 8.48
C ILE A 112 18.63 5.75 9.34
N GLU A 113 18.48 5.52 10.64
CA GLU A 113 19.61 5.56 11.58
C GLU A 113 20.44 4.27 11.62
N LYS A 114 19.79 3.11 11.49
CA LYS A 114 20.44 1.79 11.63
C LYS A 114 20.72 1.12 10.31
N ALA A 115 19.83 1.29 9.32
CA ALA A 115 19.98 0.68 8.01
C ALA A 115 20.57 1.63 6.95
N SER A 116 20.92 2.87 7.34
CA SER A 116 21.57 3.89 6.50
C SER A 116 20.81 4.20 5.20
N TYR A 117 19.48 4.28 5.26
CA TYR A 117 18.65 4.82 4.19
C TYR A 117 18.47 6.32 4.34
N THR A 118 18.14 7.01 3.24
CA THR A 118 17.79 8.42 3.26
C THR A 118 16.28 8.62 3.26
N ALA A 119 15.82 9.82 3.64
CA ALA A 119 14.39 10.15 3.55
C ALA A 119 13.83 10.10 2.11
N ASN A 120 14.69 10.22 1.09
CA ASN A 120 14.28 10.10 -0.31
C ASN A 120 14.05 8.64 -0.73
N ASP A 121 14.64 7.68 -0.02
CA ASP A 121 14.43 6.25 -0.29
C ASP A 121 13.09 5.75 0.26
N ILE A 122 12.54 6.44 1.25
CA ILE A 122 11.39 6.01 2.05
C ILE A 122 10.20 6.93 1.81
N VAL A 123 9.05 6.33 1.53
CA VAL A 123 7.76 7.05 1.52
C VAL A 123 6.80 6.39 2.50
N ILE A 124 6.16 7.21 3.33
CA ILE A 124 5.08 6.79 4.21
C ILE A 124 3.75 7.11 3.53
N LEU A 125 2.92 6.10 3.37
CA LEU A 125 1.60 6.21 2.76
C LEU A 125 0.50 5.83 3.74
N SER A 126 -0.63 6.53 3.64
CA SER A 126 -1.87 6.12 4.27
C SER A 126 -3.08 6.44 3.37
N PRO A 127 -4.16 5.63 3.39
CA PRO A 127 -5.38 5.96 2.69
C PRO A 127 -6.08 7.21 3.23
N TYR A 128 -5.85 7.57 4.51
CA TYR A 128 -6.63 8.58 5.22
C TYR A 128 -5.84 9.88 5.43
N ALA A 129 -6.41 11.01 5.03
CA ALA A 129 -5.76 12.32 5.16
C ALA A 129 -5.44 12.67 6.62
N LYS A 130 -6.33 12.36 7.57
CA LYS A 130 -6.07 12.63 9.01
C LYS A 130 -4.91 11.79 9.56
N GLN A 131 -4.71 10.56 9.07
CA GLN A 131 -3.54 9.76 9.42
C GLN A 131 -2.27 10.43 8.90
N VAL A 132 -2.28 10.96 7.68
CA VAL A 132 -1.16 11.71 7.09
C VAL A 132 -0.86 12.98 7.88
N GLU A 133 -1.88 13.73 8.28
CA GLU A 133 -1.73 14.91 9.14
C GLU A 133 -1.09 14.54 10.48
N CYS A 134 -1.58 13.46 11.11
CA CYS A 134 -1.04 12.96 12.37
C CYS A 134 0.42 12.47 12.24
N LEU A 135 0.74 11.73 11.17
CA LEU A 135 2.12 11.33 10.85
C LEU A 135 3.03 12.55 10.70
N LYS A 136 2.57 13.61 10.03
CA LYS A 136 3.34 14.85 9.85
C LYS A 136 3.52 15.62 11.16
N SER A 137 2.52 15.64 12.04
CA SER A 137 2.63 16.31 13.34
C SER A 137 3.53 15.55 14.33
N GLU A 138 3.57 14.22 14.24
CA GLU A 138 4.36 13.38 15.14
C GLU A 138 5.81 13.15 14.65
N ALA A 139 6.06 13.22 13.33
CA ALA A 139 7.39 13.00 12.75
C ALA A 139 8.52 13.86 13.38
N PRO A 140 8.34 15.15 13.71
CA PRO A 140 9.39 15.96 14.34
C PRO A 140 9.90 15.44 15.69
N LYS A 141 9.12 14.59 16.38
CA LYS A 141 9.57 13.95 17.63
C LYS A 141 10.58 12.82 17.40
N TYR A 142 10.60 12.28 16.19
CA TYR A 142 11.48 11.17 15.79
C TYR A 142 12.67 11.66 14.97
N PHE A 143 12.50 12.78 14.26
CA PHE A 143 13.45 13.33 13.31
C PHE A 143 13.66 14.82 13.57
N GLU A 144 14.86 15.23 13.99
CA GLU A 144 15.14 16.64 14.31
C GLU A 144 15.19 17.53 13.05
N SER A 145 15.81 17.05 11.97
CA SER A 145 16.09 17.84 10.76
C SER A 145 15.81 17.09 9.45
N THR A 146 15.25 15.88 9.55
CA THR A 146 14.96 15.04 8.37
C THR A 146 13.48 15.15 7.99
N ASN A 147 13.23 15.65 6.78
CA ASN A 147 11.87 15.72 6.23
C ASN A 147 11.51 14.40 5.54
N LEU A 148 10.59 13.66 6.14
CA LEU A 148 10.06 12.43 5.55
C LEU A 148 9.03 12.72 4.45
N ASN A 149 9.02 11.89 3.43
CA ASN A 149 7.97 11.91 2.40
C ASN A 149 6.71 11.20 2.91
N ILE A 150 5.70 11.99 3.32
CA ILE A 150 4.44 11.48 3.87
C ILE A 150 3.27 11.97 3.00
N SER A 151 2.50 11.04 2.43
CA SER A 151 1.45 11.35 1.47
C SER A 151 0.26 10.39 1.58
N THR A 152 -0.88 10.75 0.99
CA THR A 152 -1.99 9.81 0.85
C THR A 152 -1.75 8.87 -0.34
N VAL A 153 -2.41 7.70 -0.34
CA VAL A 153 -2.35 6.75 -1.46
C VAL A 153 -2.84 7.41 -2.77
N ASP A 154 -3.93 8.17 -2.70
CA ASP A 154 -4.54 8.80 -3.88
C ASP A 154 -3.63 9.87 -4.50
N SER A 155 -2.96 10.70 -3.69
CA SER A 155 -2.04 11.72 -4.21
C SER A 155 -0.69 11.15 -4.66
N PHE A 156 -0.37 9.90 -4.29
CA PHE A 156 0.86 9.22 -4.69
C PHE A 156 0.67 8.32 -5.93
N GLN A 157 -0.44 8.47 -6.65
CA GLN A 157 -0.69 7.72 -7.86
C GLN A 157 0.36 8.06 -8.95
N GLY A 158 0.89 7.02 -9.60
CA GLY A 158 1.90 7.17 -10.65
C GLY A 158 3.33 7.38 -10.15
N LEU A 159 3.50 7.67 -8.86
CA LEU A 159 4.80 7.74 -8.19
C LEU A 159 5.24 6.35 -7.70
N GLU A 160 6.53 6.23 -7.41
CA GLU A 160 7.16 5.03 -6.89
C GLU A 160 8.26 5.39 -5.89
N ALA A 161 8.56 4.47 -4.96
CA ALA A 161 9.64 4.63 -3.99
C ALA A 161 10.40 3.32 -3.80
N ASN A 162 11.65 3.40 -3.35
CA ASN A 162 12.45 2.22 -3.04
C ASN A 162 11.79 1.43 -1.89
N ILE A 163 11.44 2.12 -0.82
CA ILE A 163 10.80 1.57 0.37
C ILE A 163 9.49 2.31 0.64
N VAL A 164 8.40 1.56 0.82
CA VAL A 164 7.10 2.11 1.21
C VAL A 164 6.70 1.57 2.57
N LEU A 165 6.32 2.48 3.47
CA LEU A 165 5.71 2.18 4.76
C LEU A 165 4.22 2.53 4.67
N LEU A 166 3.34 1.54 4.79
CA LEU A 166 1.90 1.69 4.56
C LEU A 166 1.11 1.50 5.86
N SER A 167 0.41 2.55 6.31
CA SER A 167 -0.53 2.48 7.44
C SER A 167 -1.96 2.41 6.94
N LEU A 168 -2.66 1.33 7.30
CA LEU A 168 -4.02 1.04 6.85
C LEU A 168 -5.10 1.64 7.76
N VAL A 169 -4.77 2.01 9.00
CA VAL A 169 -5.61 2.72 9.99
C VAL A 169 -6.76 1.88 10.56
N ARG A 170 -7.47 1.14 9.69
CA ARG A 170 -8.77 0.57 10.01
C ARG A 170 -8.62 -0.62 10.96
N SER A 171 -9.14 -0.42 12.16
CA SER A 171 -9.25 -1.35 13.26
C SER A 171 -10.41 -0.92 14.14
N ASN A 172 -11.55 -1.61 14.05
CA ASN A 172 -12.77 -1.25 14.79
C ASN A 172 -13.67 -2.46 14.99
N ASN A 173 -14.51 -2.38 16.02
CA ASN A 173 -15.51 -3.42 16.35
C ASN A 173 -16.75 -3.41 15.43
N LYS A 174 -16.82 -2.48 14.47
CA LYS A 174 -17.98 -2.32 13.56
C LYS A 174 -17.80 -3.06 12.23
N GLU A 175 -16.68 -3.74 12.03
CA GLU A 175 -16.35 -4.44 10.77
C GLU A 175 -16.43 -3.54 9.53
N GLN A 176 -15.95 -2.29 9.68
CA GLN A 176 -15.99 -1.29 8.61
C GLN A 176 -14.59 -0.85 8.20
N ILE A 177 -14.18 -1.23 6.99
CA ILE A 177 -12.87 -0.85 6.44
C ILE A 177 -12.94 0.30 5.41
N GLY A 178 -14.15 0.80 5.10
CA GLY A 178 -14.36 2.00 4.28
C GLY A 178 -13.62 1.94 2.94
N PHE A 179 -12.78 2.95 2.69
CA PHE A 179 -11.91 3.11 1.51
C PHE A 179 -11.11 1.85 1.15
N LEU A 180 -10.75 1.03 2.14
CA LEU A 180 -10.00 -0.21 1.93
C LEU A 180 -10.83 -1.37 1.37
N LYS A 181 -12.14 -1.16 1.09
CA LYS A 181 -12.94 -2.11 0.29
C LYS A 181 -12.72 -1.95 -1.21
N GLU A 182 -12.27 -0.78 -1.67
CA GLU A 182 -12.13 -0.49 -3.10
C GLU A 182 -10.89 -1.15 -3.68
N LYS A 183 -11.09 -2.15 -4.57
CA LYS A 183 -10.02 -2.94 -5.19
C LYS A 183 -8.92 -2.06 -5.81
N ASN A 184 -9.33 -1.03 -6.56
CA ASN A 184 -8.43 -0.13 -7.27
C ASN A 184 -7.47 0.61 -6.33
N ARG A 185 -7.95 0.97 -5.13
CA ARG A 185 -7.16 1.65 -4.10
C ARG A 185 -6.19 0.71 -3.39
N ILE A 186 -6.62 -0.52 -3.11
CA ILE A 186 -5.73 -1.57 -2.59
C ILE A 186 -4.59 -1.83 -3.58
N CYS A 187 -4.93 -1.99 -4.87
CA CYS A 187 -3.96 -2.18 -5.94
C CYS A 187 -2.94 -1.05 -5.99
N VAL A 188 -3.38 0.22 -5.93
CA VAL A 188 -2.48 1.37 -5.95
C VAL A 188 -1.56 1.35 -4.72
N ALA A 189 -2.11 1.17 -3.52
CA ALA A 189 -1.36 1.19 -2.27
C ALA A 189 -0.23 0.13 -2.24
N LEU A 190 -0.52 -1.10 -2.69
CA LEU A 190 0.43 -2.21 -2.66
C LEU A 190 1.48 -2.17 -3.78
N SER A 191 1.27 -1.38 -4.83
CA SER A 191 2.13 -1.34 -6.03
C SER A 191 3.11 -0.15 -6.11
N ARG A 192 3.25 0.62 -5.03
CA ARG A 192 4.13 1.81 -4.99
C ARG A 192 5.59 1.47 -4.68
N ALA A 193 5.85 0.33 -4.03
CA ALA A 193 7.16 -0.08 -3.59
C ALA A 193 7.95 -0.79 -4.70
N LYS A 194 9.24 -0.46 -4.83
CA LYS A 194 10.17 -1.18 -5.72
C LYS A 194 10.86 -2.34 -4.98
N GLN A 195 11.49 -2.02 -3.85
CA GLN A 195 12.41 -2.94 -3.16
C GLN A 195 11.85 -3.47 -1.85
N GLY A 196 11.13 -2.63 -1.09
CA GLY A 196 10.64 -2.96 0.24
C GLY A 196 9.23 -2.43 0.50
N LEU A 197 8.34 -3.27 1.01
CA LEU A 197 6.98 -2.91 1.40
C LEU A 197 6.69 -3.39 2.83
N TYR A 198 6.46 -2.44 3.73
CA TYR A 198 6.12 -2.73 5.12
C TYR A 198 4.75 -2.16 5.44
N ILE A 199 3.82 -3.03 5.81
CA ILE A 199 2.41 -2.69 5.99
C ILE A 199 2.08 -2.86 7.47
N ILE A 200 1.28 -1.95 8.03
CA ILE A 200 0.68 -2.09 9.35
C ILE A 200 -0.84 -1.91 9.28
N GLY A 201 -1.56 -2.75 10.01
CA GLY A 201 -3.01 -2.67 10.12
C GLY A 201 -3.64 -3.87 10.82
N ASN A 202 -4.96 -3.95 10.83
CA ASN A 202 -5.69 -5.10 11.37
C ASN A 202 -6.05 -6.09 10.24
N LEU A 203 -5.15 -7.03 9.95
CA LEU A 203 -5.31 -7.97 8.83
C LEU A 203 -6.56 -8.85 8.95
N PRO A 204 -6.89 -9.45 10.12
CA PRO A 204 -8.10 -10.25 10.26
C PRO A 204 -9.38 -9.46 9.95
N LEU A 205 -9.47 -8.20 10.40
CA LEU A 205 -10.59 -7.32 10.08
C LEU A 205 -10.70 -7.06 8.57
N LEU A 206 -9.57 -6.77 7.92
CA LEU A 206 -9.50 -6.49 6.49
C LEU A 206 -9.91 -7.71 5.66
N ALA A 207 -9.37 -8.88 5.97
CA ALA A 207 -9.68 -10.15 5.30
C ALA A 207 -11.12 -10.64 5.58
N GLY A 208 -11.70 -10.29 6.73
CA GLY A 208 -13.12 -10.50 7.02
C GLY A 208 -14.02 -9.67 6.11
N CYS A 209 -13.62 -8.43 5.83
CA CYS A 209 -14.45 -7.44 5.13
C CYS A 209 -14.27 -7.39 3.59
N SER A 210 -13.25 -8.04 3.03
CA SER A 210 -12.92 -7.97 1.60
C SER A 210 -12.24 -9.24 1.09
N GLU A 211 -12.73 -9.78 -0.02
CA GLU A 211 -12.13 -10.91 -0.72
C GLU A 211 -10.70 -10.62 -1.20
N SER A 212 -10.42 -9.38 -1.60
CA SER A 212 -9.08 -9.01 -2.07
C SER A 212 -8.07 -9.10 -0.93
N TRP A 213 -8.45 -8.60 0.25
CA TRP A 213 -7.62 -8.70 1.45
C TRP A 213 -7.49 -10.15 1.94
N ARG A 214 -8.50 -11.00 1.75
CA ARG A 214 -8.41 -12.44 2.03
C ARG A 214 -7.41 -13.15 1.13
N SER A 215 -7.42 -12.84 -0.17
CA SER A 215 -6.41 -13.34 -1.12
C SER A 215 -5.00 -12.87 -0.72
N ILE A 216 -4.85 -11.58 -0.42
CA ILE A 216 -3.59 -10.99 0.05
C ILE A 216 -3.10 -11.67 1.35
N GLU A 217 -3.99 -11.94 2.31
CA GLU A 217 -3.66 -12.65 3.54
C GLU A 217 -3.09 -14.05 3.24
N GLN A 218 -3.69 -14.80 2.31
CA GLN A 218 -3.20 -16.13 1.93
C GLN A 218 -1.80 -16.06 1.32
N ILE A 219 -1.54 -15.08 0.44
CA ILE A 219 -0.22 -14.87 -0.17
C ILE A 219 0.81 -14.52 0.91
N LEU A 220 0.48 -13.56 1.78
CA LEU A 220 1.35 -13.16 2.89
C LEU A 220 1.65 -14.32 3.85
N LYS A 221 0.68 -15.21 4.12
CA LYS A 221 0.90 -16.45 4.89
C LYS A 221 1.84 -17.40 4.16
N SER A 222 1.66 -17.59 2.85
CA SER A 222 2.52 -18.48 2.06
C SER A 222 3.98 -18.03 1.97
N GLN A 223 4.22 -16.72 2.06
CA GLN A 223 5.56 -16.12 2.06
C GLN A 223 6.17 -15.96 3.47
N ASP A 224 5.44 -16.35 4.53
CA ASP A 224 5.86 -16.13 5.92
C ASP A 224 6.20 -14.64 6.15
N ALA A 225 5.26 -13.78 5.77
CA ALA A 225 5.41 -12.32 5.73
C ALA A 225 4.38 -11.60 6.61
N ILE A 226 3.90 -12.25 7.69
CA ILE A 226 2.93 -11.68 8.64
C ILE A 226 3.42 -11.91 10.06
N GLY A 227 3.30 -10.89 10.92
CA GLY A 227 3.52 -11.07 12.35
C GLY A 227 3.01 -9.89 13.18
N ASN A 228 3.35 -9.90 14.47
CA ASN A 228 2.95 -8.91 15.47
C ASN A 228 4.04 -7.85 15.76
N ALA A 229 5.11 -7.83 14.97
CA ALA A 229 6.18 -6.83 15.02
C ALA A 229 6.87 -6.78 13.65
N PHE A 230 7.54 -5.67 13.32
CA PHE A 230 8.34 -5.58 12.09
C PHE A 230 9.57 -6.51 12.15
N PRO A 231 10.02 -7.06 11.01
CA PRO A 231 11.06 -8.10 10.96
C PRO A 231 12.46 -7.48 10.99
N PHE A 232 12.81 -6.84 12.10
CA PHE A 232 14.15 -6.30 12.30
C PHE A 232 15.18 -7.42 12.39
N SER A 233 16.28 -7.30 11.63
CA SER A 233 17.36 -8.28 11.68
C SER A 233 18.25 -8.04 12.90
N ASN A 234 18.40 -9.03 13.77
CA ASN A 234 19.28 -8.99 14.95
C ASN A 234 20.77 -9.18 14.59
N LYS A 235 21.24 -8.55 13.52
CA LYS A 235 22.67 -8.56 13.20
C LYS A 235 23.31 -7.31 13.81
N GLU A 236 23.81 -7.49 15.04
CA GLU A 236 24.81 -6.63 15.67
C GLU A 236 26.06 -6.50 14.79
#